data_AF-A0A6P0TLJ2-F1
#
_entry.id   AF-A0A6P0TLJ2-F1
#
_cell.length_a   1.000
_cell.length_b   1.000
_cell.length_c   1.000
_cell.angle_alpha   90.00
_cell.angle_beta   90.00
_cell.angle_gamma   90.00
#
_symmetry.space_group_name_H-M   'P 1'
#
loop_
_entity.id
_entity.type
_entity.pdbx_description
1 polymer ?
#
loop_
_entity_poly.entity_id
_entity_poly.type
_entity_poly.pdbx_seq_one_letter_code
_entity_poly.pdbx_strand_id
1 'polypeptide(L)'
;HFEADELGCKHLVGLTFKVRAGTWAKYFLNQKDHLNHTAFYQYGSLPACLLPEVTSNWQKHEGAIRMMLWLLFKTRMGHNQPVTVTTLMRVAYGEDRVTKAFTQPPQQKRLLKAFEGDMETMYYYGIKPVFDPETYPPEIQPLWAKLVDLPDNAEEALTFWTHDGSQDQRLTDAAPRGKWKQVLNGRILRFDLPDNWELKQSNRSTNKRTRRSKQKRHQSPHASIILSKSQIVGARKKQKLSQRVLAEKVGKSQSWVRDIENGRIKLSPQDQEMICKVLQIDAS
;
A
#
# COMPACT_ATOMS: atom_id res chain seq x y z
N HIS A 1 -7.36 -10.96 31.71
CA HIS A 1 -6.83 -12.32 31.90
C HIS A 1 -5.43 -12.20 32.47
N PHE A 2 -5.24 -12.70 33.68
CA PHE A 2 -3.94 -12.72 34.34
C PHE A 2 -3.60 -14.16 34.68
N GLU A 3 -2.35 -14.53 34.50
CA GLU A 3 -1.80 -15.84 34.86
C GLU A 3 -0.61 -15.62 35.79
N ALA A 4 -0.47 -16.48 36.81
CA ALA A 4 0.63 -16.39 37.76
C ALA A 4 1.73 -17.38 37.34
N ASP A 5 2.98 -16.94 37.38
CA ASP A 5 4.12 -17.84 37.20
C ASP A 5 4.42 -18.66 38.46
N GLU A 6 5.42 -19.55 38.37
CA GLU A 6 5.86 -20.42 39.47
C GLU A 6 6.40 -19.64 40.70
N LEU A 7 6.71 -18.35 40.53
CA LEU A 7 7.15 -17.44 41.58
C LEU A 7 6.00 -16.60 42.17
N GLY A 8 4.77 -16.81 41.69
CA GLY A 8 3.57 -16.10 42.15
C GLY A 8 3.37 -14.71 41.52
N CYS A 9 4.18 -14.32 40.55
CA CYS A 9 4.06 -13.04 39.84
C CYS A 9 2.95 -13.12 38.79
N LYS A 10 1.97 -12.19 38.87
CA LYS A 10 0.82 -12.13 37.96
C LYS A 10 1.15 -11.35 36.69
N HIS A 11 1.06 -12.00 35.55
CA HIS A 11 1.29 -11.43 34.23
C HIS A 11 -0.04 -11.25 33.47
N LEU A 12 -0.22 -10.10 32.81
CA LEU A 12 -1.38 -9.86 31.95
C LEU A 12 -1.22 -10.69 30.66
N VAL A 13 -1.97 -11.78 30.54
CA VAL A 13 -1.92 -12.69 29.38
C VAL A 13 -3.01 -12.42 28.34
N GLY A 14 -3.99 -11.56 28.67
CA GLY A 14 -5.01 -11.18 27.70
C GLY A 14 -5.99 -10.14 28.22
N LEU A 15 -6.59 -9.39 27.30
CA LEU A 15 -7.61 -8.39 27.59
C LEU A 15 -8.92 -8.78 26.91
N THR A 16 -10.04 -8.46 27.55
CA THR A 16 -11.37 -8.61 26.95
C THR A 16 -12.10 -7.29 27.09
N PHE A 17 -12.40 -6.68 25.94
CA PHE A 17 -13.20 -5.48 25.86
C PHE A 17 -14.66 -5.88 25.66
N LYS A 18 -15.55 -5.46 26.57
CA LYS A 18 -17.00 -5.54 26.36
C LYS A 18 -17.47 -4.17 25.89
N VAL A 19 -17.72 -4.05 24.59
CA VAL A 19 -18.15 -2.80 23.97
C VAL A 19 -19.64 -2.90 23.65
N ARG A 20 -20.44 -1.91 24.05
CA ARG A 20 -21.83 -1.79 23.60
C ARG A 20 -21.82 -1.19 22.21
N ALA A 21 -22.13 -2.00 21.21
CA ALA A 21 -22.22 -1.55 19.83
C ALA A 21 -23.36 -0.50 19.71
N GLY A 22 -23.09 0.61 19.03
CA GLY A 22 -24.08 1.66 18.78
C GLY A 22 -25.17 1.19 17.80
N THR A 23 -26.22 1.99 17.63
CA THR A 23 -27.36 1.68 16.75
C THR A 23 -26.95 1.33 15.32
N TRP A 24 -25.82 1.85 14.84
CA TRP A 24 -25.26 1.52 13.52
C TRP A 24 -24.96 0.02 13.35
N ALA A 25 -24.56 -0.68 14.43
CA ALA A 25 -24.15 -2.07 14.35
C ALA A 25 -25.28 -3.04 13.97
N LYS A 26 -26.55 -2.64 14.14
CA LYS A 26 -27.69 -3.44 13.68
C LYS A 26 -27.67 -3.69 12.16
N TYR A 27 -27.00 -2.82 11.42
CA TYR A 27 -26.88 -2.93 9.96
C TYR A 27 -25.63 -3.70 9.51
N PHE A 28 -24.68 -4.02 10.40
CA PHE A 28 -23.36 -4.58 10.04
C PHE A 28 -22.95 -5.84 10.82
N LEU A 29 -23.53 -6.04 12.01
CA LEU A 29 -23.23 -7.15 12.93
C LEU A 29 -24.47 -8.00 13.22
N ASN A 30 -25.53 -7.87 12.42
CA ASN A 30 -26.75 -8.66 12.57
C ASN A 30 -26.78 -9.84 11.59
N GLN A 31 -26.29 -10.99 12.07
CA GLN A 31 -26.27 -12.23 11.29
C GLN A 31 -27.68 -12.67 10.85
N LYS A 32 -28.72 -12.39 11.65
CA LYS A 32 -30.11 -12.77 11.33
C LYS A 32 -30.67 -11.94 10.18
N ASP A 33 -30.49 -10.62 10.23
CA ASP A 33 -30.97 -9.71 9.18
C ASP A 33 -30.16 -9.86 7.88
N HIS A 34 -28.91 -10.33 7.96
CA HIS A 34 -28.13 -10.68 6.77
C HIS A 34 -28.73 -11.85 5.98
N LEU A 35 -29.25 -12.87 6.67
CA LEU A 35 -29.96 -13.99 6.01
C LEU A 35 -31.23 -13.51 5.31
N ASN A 36 -31.84 -12.43 5.80
CA ASN A 36 -33.02 -11.81 5.20
C ASN A 36 -32.68 -10.71 4.17
N HIS A 37 -31.40 -10.54 3.81
CA HIS A 37 -30.90 -9.48 2.92
C HIS A 37 -31.22 -8.04 3.36
N THR A 38 -31.57 -7.83 4.64
CA THR A 38 -31.90 -6.51 5.20
C THR A 38 -30.74 -5.86 5.96
N ALA A 39 -29.67 -6.61 6.24
CA ALA A 39 -28.43 -6.09 6.84
C ALA A 39 -27.17 -6.67 6.19
N PHE A 40 -26.05 -5.97 6.33
CA PHE A 40 -24.72 -6.49 6.00
C PHE A 40 -24.14 -7.25 7.19
N TYR A 41 -23.42 -8.34 6.92
CA TYR A 41 -22.65 -9.05 7.92
C TYR A 41 -21.31 -9.45 7.32
N GLN A 42 -20.27 -8.67 7.62
CA GLN A 42 -18.95 -8.88 7.03
C GLN A 42 -17.87 -8.82 8.10
N TYR A 43 -16.97 -9.81 8.06
CA TYR A 43 -15.75 -9.81 8.87
C TYR A 43 -14.57 -9.27 8.07
N GLY A 44 -13.91 -8.28 8.66
CA GLY A 44 -12.59 -7.82 8.27
C GLY A 44 -11.52 -8.66 8.97
N SER A 45 -10.38 -8.82 8.33
CA SER A 45 -9.12 -9.17 8.97
C SER A 45 -8.26 -7.92 8.89
N LEU A 46 -7.66 -7.58 10.02
CA LEU A 46 -6.77 -6.43 10.19
C LEU A 46 -5.40 -7.01 10.56
N PRO A 47 -4.33 -6.68 9.83
CA PRO A 47 -2.97 -7.00 10.25
C PRO A 47 -2.74 -6.57 11.71
N ALA A 48 -2.23 -7.47 12.56
CA ALA A 48 -2.03 -7.17 13.99
C ALA A 48 -1.07 -6.00 14.21
N CYS A 49 -0.09 -5.80 13.29
CA CYS A 49 0.84 -4.68 13.31
C CYS A 49 0.17 -3.30 13.17
N LEU A 50 -1.05 -3.25 12.63
CA LEU A 50 -1.80 -1.99 12.50
C LEU A 50 -2.50 -1.56 13.77
N LEU A 51 -2.83 -2.49 14.67
CA LEU A 51 -3.56 -2.17 15.88
C LEU A 51 -2.82 -1.16 16.75
N PRO A 52 -1.52 -1.32 17.08
CA PRO A 52 -0.76 -0.33 17.83
C PRO A 52 -0.80 1.07 17.21
N GLU A 53 -0.63 1.16 15.89
CA GLU A 53 -0.60 2.44 15.18
C GLU A 53 -1.96 3.14 15.16
N VAL A 54 -3.03 2.38 14.91
CA VAL A 54 -4.41 2.85 14.99
C VAL A 54 -4.69 3.36 16.41
N THR A 55 -4.38 2.56 17.43
CA THR A 55 -4.71 2.91 18.82
C THR A 55 -3.89 4.09 19.36
N SER A 56 -2.69 4.32 18.83
CA SER A 56 -1.83 5.43 19.27
C SER A 56 -2.20 6.76 18.60
N ASN A 57 -2.70 6.73 17.36
CA ASN A 57 -2.82 7.95 16.54
C ASN A 57 -4.26 8.35 16.17
N TRP A 58 -5.27 7.54 16.51
CA TRP A 58 -6.67 7.83 16.15
C TRP A 58 -7.20 9.18 16.67
N GLN A 59 -6.68 9.70 17.79
CA GLN A 59 -7.10 11.00 18.32
C GLN A 59 -6.50 12.18 17.55
N LYS A 60 -5.26 12.03 17.08
CA LYS A 60 -4.49 13.11 16.43
C LYS A 60 -4.73 13.14 14.92
N HIS A 61 -4.84 11.96 14.31
CA HIS A 61 -4.94 11.75 12.86
C HIS A 61 -6.15 10.89 12.51
N GLU A 62 -7.32 11.30 12.98
CA GLU A 62 -8.56 10.54 12.80
C GLU A 62 -8.87 10.25 11.32
N GLY A 63 -8.64 11.23 10.44
CA GLY A 63 -8.86 11.07 9.00
C GLY A 63 -7.93 10.04 8.38
N ALA A 64 -6.63 10.07 8.75
CA ALA A 64 -5.65 9.10 8.28
C ALA A 64 -6.05 7.66 8.66
N ILE A 65 -6.45 7.46 9.92
CA ILE A 65 -6.88 6.14 10.42
C ILE A 65 -8.14 5.66 9.70
N ARG A 66 -9.14 6.53 9.50
CA ARG A 66 -10.37 6.17 8.77
C ARG A 66 -10.08 5.79 7.31
N MET A 67 -9.23 6.56 6.62
CA MET A 67 -8.80 6.26 5.25
C MET A 67 -8.02 4.95 5.20
N MET A 68 -7.07 4.74 6.12
CA MET A 68 -6.28 3.51 6.22
C MET A 68 -7.17 2.28 6.41
N LEU A 69 -8.10 2.31 7.37
CA LEU A 69 -9.04 1.22 7.60
C LEU A 69 -9.92 0.98 6.37
N TRP A 70 -10.43 2.04 5.74
CA TRP A 70 -11.22 1.93 4.52
C TRP A 70 -10.43 1.32 3.36
N LEU A 71 -9.15 1.66 3.20
CA LEU A 71 -8.28 1.09 2.18
C LEU A 71 -8.10 -0.42 2.36
N LEU A 72 -8.01 -0.94 3.59
CA LEU A 72 -7.96 -2.39 3.84
C LEU A 72 -9.22 -3.12 3.38
N PHE A 73 -10.38 -2.46 3.42
CA PHE A 73 -11.61 -3.00 2.86
C PHE A 73 -11.64 -2.86 1.34
N LYS A 74 -11.15 -1.72 0.81
CA LYS A 74 -11.13 -1.45 -0.63
C LYS A 74 -10.16 -2.34 -1.39
N THR A 75 -9.00 -2.64 -0.84
CA THR A 75 -8.01 -3.54 -1.48
C THR A 75 -8.55 -4.94 -1.72
N ARG A 76 -9.48 -5.41 -0.88
CA ARG A 76 -10.23 -6.66 -1.12
C ARG A 76 -11.13 -6.61 -2.35
N MET A 77 -11.60 -5.42 -2.72
CA MET A 77 -12.46 -5.19 -3.89
C MET A 77 -11.66 -4.88 -5.16
N GLY A 78 -10.39 -4.51 -5.04
CA GLY A 78 -9.45 -4.32 -6.15
C GLY A 78 -8.33 -3.34 -5.81
N HIS A 79 -7.07 -3.78 -5.91
CA HIS A 79 -5.88 -2.98 -5.55
C HIS A 79 -5.62 -1.78 -6.47
N ASN A 80 -6.12 -1.80 -7.71
CA ASN A 80 -5.82 -0.80 -8.74
C ASN A 80 -7.04 0.07 -9.14
N GLN A 81 -8.02 0.23 -8.25
CA GLN A 81 -9.17 1.09 -8.54
C GLN A 81 -8.87 2.54 -8.12
N PRO A 82 -8.86 3.49 -9.07
CA PRO A 82 -8.68 4.89 -8.73
C PRO A 82 -9.74 5.39 -7.77
N VAL A 83 -9.35 6.36 -6.93
CA VAL A 83 -10.23 6.99 -5.96
C VAL A 83 -10.15 8.49 -6.14
N THR A 84 -11.30 9.16 -6.21
CA THR A 84 -11.32 10.62 -6.17
C THR A 84 -11.00 11.11 -4.76
N VAL A 85 -10.29 12.24 -4.67
CA VAL A 85 -10.01 12.90 -3.39
C VAL A 85 -11.29 13.21 -2.63
N THR A 86 -12.36 13.64 -3.32
CA THR A 86 -13.68 13.85 -2.69
C THR A 86 -14.19 12.61 -1.96
N THR A 87 -14.01 11.41 -2.54
CA THR A 87 -14.42 10.16 -1.89
C THR A 87 -13.59 9.88 -0.64
N LEU A 88 -12.28 10.10 -0.71
CA LEU A 88 -11.39 9.93 0.44
C LEU A 88 -11.70 10.93 1.56
N MET A 89 -11.97 12.20 1.23
CA MET A 89 -12.38 13.21 2.20
C MET A 89 -13.70 12.83 2.88
N ARG A 90 -14.67 12.28 2.14
CA ARG A 90 -15.93 11.78 2.71
C ARG A 90 -15.70 10.62 3.68
N VAL A 91 -14.79 9.70 3.34
CA VAL A 91 -14.37 8.60 4.24
C VAL A 91 -13.69 9.15 5.49
N ALA A 92 -12.77 10.10 5.35
CA ALA A 92 -12.01 10.67 6.45
C ALA A 92 -12.89 11.51 7.40
N TYR A 93 -13.75 12.37 6.85
CA TYR A 93 -14.37 13.46 7.61
C TYR A 93 -15.90 13.43 7.65
N GLY A 94 -16.54 12.56 6.86
CA GLY A 94 -17.99 12.47 6.71
C GLY A 94 -18.57 13.49 5.73
N GLU A 95 -19.74 13.15 5.18
CA GLU A 95 -20.43 13.94 4.14
C GLU A 95 -20.72 15.38 4.60
N ASP A 96 -21.23 15.55 5.81
CA ASP A 96 -21.66 16.86 6.33
C ASP A 96 -20.50 17.85 6.40
N ARG A 97 -19.33 17.41 6.86
CA ARG A 97 -18.15 18.27 7.02
C ARG A 97 -17.58 18.66 5.65
N VAL A 98 -17.57 17.72 4.70
CA VAL A 98 -17.14 17.98 3.33
C VAL A 98 -18.11 18.96 2.64
N THR A 99 -19.42 18.74 2.79
CA THR A 99 -20.47 19.62 2.22
C THR A 99 -20.41 21.03 2.78
N LYS A 100 -20.24 21.19 4.09
CA LYS A 100 -20.04 22.50 4.73
C LYS A 100 -18.80 23.21 4.19
N ALA A 101 -17.69 22.49 4.03
CA ALA A 101 -16.47 23.05 3.45
C ALA A 101 -16.70 23.58 2.03
N PHE A 102 -17.50 22.94 1.18
CA PHE A 102 -17.82 23.49 -0.14
C PHE A 102 -18.40 24.91 -0.09
N THR A 103 -19.17 25.24 0.95
CA THR A 103 -19.88 26.52 1.07
C THR A 103 -19.08 27.63 1.76
N GLN A 104 -18.05 27.30 2.55
CA GLN A 104 -17.37 28.28 3.41
C GLN A 104 -15.84 28.31 3.23
N PRO A 105 -15.24 29.40 2.71
CA PRO A 105 -13.79 29.47 2.43
C PRO A 105 -12.87 29.16 3.62
N PRO A 106 -13.14 29.59 4.87
CA PRO A 106 -12.31 29.22 6.01
C PRO A 106 -12.31 27.71 6.30
N GLN A 107 -13.46 27.05 6.08
CA GLN A 107 -13.61 25.62 6.27
C GLN A 107 -12.91 24.83 5.16
N GLN A 108 -12.91 25.34 3.92
CA GLN A 108 -12.13 24.76 2.82
C GLN A 108 -10.64 24.66 3.17
N LYS A 109 -10.04 25.77 3.60
CA LYS A 109 -8.61 25.82 3.95
C LYS A 109 -8.28 24.86 5.10
N ARG A 110 -9.11 24.85 6.14
CA ARG A 110 -8.92 23.95 7.30
C ARG A 110 -9.05 22.48 6.92
N LEU A 111 -10.05 22.13 6.11
CA LEU A 111 -10.28 20.76 5.68
C LEU A 111 -9.17 20.28 4.74
N LEU A 112 -8.73 21.12 3.80
CA LEU A 112 -7.63 20.80 2.91
C LEU A 112 -6.33 20.57 3.70
N LYS A 113 -5.99 21.46 4.65
CA LYS A 113 -4.81 21.29 5.49
C LYS A 113 -4.86 20.00 6.32
N ALA A 114 -6.02 19.66 6.88
CA ALA A 114 -6.21 18.41 7.60
C ALA A 114 -6.01 17.20 6.67
N PHE A 115 -6.60 17.24 5.48
CA PHE A 115 -6.47 16.18 4.48
C PHE A 115 -5.02 15.97 4.04
N GLU A 116 -4.30 17.03 3.73
CA GLU A 116 -2.89 16.96 3.32
C GLU A 116 -2.01 16.37 4.43
N GLY A 117 -2.23 16.76 5.69
CA GLY A 117 -1.49 16.22 6.84
C GLY A 117 -1.87 14.77 7.19
N ASP A 118 -3.14 14.38 7.02
CA ASP A 118 -3.57 13.00 7.19
C ASP A 118 -2.98 12.09 6.09
N MET A 119 -2.88 12.58 4.85
CA MET A 119 -2.20 11.88 3.76
C MET A 119 -0.69 11.75 4.00
N GLU A 120 -0.05 12.77 4.57
CA GLU A 120 1.36 12.72 5.00
C GLU A 120 1.56 11.65 6.09
N THR A 121 0.65 11.60 7.05
CA THR A 121 0.66 10.58 8.12
C THR A 121 0.55 9.18 7.53
N MET A 122 -0.35 8.97 6.56
CA MET A 122 -0.45 7.70 5.83
C MET A 122 0.85 7.34 5.11
N TYR A 123 1.52 8.31 4.48
CA TYR A 123 2.82 8.11 3.85
C TYR A 123 3.89 7.66 4.85
N TYR A 124 3.95 8.27 6.05
CA TYR A 124 4.87 7.85 7.11
C TYR A 124 4.61 6.42 7.60
N TYR A 125 3.37 5.95 7.53
CA TYR A 125 3.02 4.55 7.79
C TYR A 125 3.33 3.58 6.64
N GLY A 126 3.96 4.06 5.57
CA GLY A 126 4.31 3.27 4.40
C GLY A 126 3.17 3.12 3.38
N ILE A 127 2.02 3.79 3.59
CA ILE A 127 0.95 3.83 2.60
C ILE A 127 1.25 4.95 1.60
N LYS A 128 1.81 4.59 0.45
CA LYS A 128 2.23 5.59 -0.53
C LYS A 128 1.12 5.83 -1.55
N PRO A 129 0.52 7.04 -1.62
CA PRO A 129 -0.43 7.36 -2.67
C PRO A 129 0.28 7.50 -4.01
N VAL A 130 -0.31 6.94 -5.06
CA VAL A 130 0.12 7.16 -6.44
C VAL A 130 -0.86 8.13 -7.08
N PHE A 131 -0.46 9.39 -7.20
CA PHE A 131 -1.29 10.45 -7.76
C PHE A 131 -1.48 10.25 -9.27
N ASP A 132 -2.68 10.54 -9.77
CA ASP A 132 -2.96 10.56 -11.19
C ASP A 132 -2.37 11.84 -11.81
N PRO A 133 -1.39 11.76 -12.73
CA PRO A 133 -0.74 12.95 -13.28
C PRO A 133 -1.69 13.83 -14.10
N GLU A 134 -2.80 13.28 -14.64
CA GLU A 134 -3.74 14.07 -15.44
C GLU A 134 -4.69 14.90 -14.56
N THR A 135 -5.20 14.29 -13.48
CA THR A 135 -6.23 14.92 -12.64
C THR A 135 -5.69 15.48 -11.33
N TYR A 136 -4.53 15.00 -10.89
CA TYR A 136 -3.86 15.41 -9.66
C TYR A 136 -2.36 15.72 -9.92
N PRO A 137 -2.05 16.71 -10.78
CA PRO A 137 -0.68 17.02 -11.16
C PRO A 137 0.13 17.67 -10.02
N PRO A 138 1.48 17.70 -10.13
CA PRO A 138 2.37 18.16 -9.07
C PRO A 138 2.04 19.56 -8.52
N GLU A 139 1.52 20.47 -9.32
CA GLU A 139 1.27 21.87 -8.91
C GLU A 139 0.24 21.95 -7.78
N ILE A 140 -0.73 21.03 -7.76
CA ILE A 140 -1.79 21.00 -6.76
C ILE A 140 -1.59 19.93 -5.67
N GLN A 141 -0.54 19.11 -5.77
CA GLN A 141 -0.18 18.10 -4.77
C GLN A 141 0.25 18.74 -3.44
N PRO A 142 0.16 17.99 -2.32
CA PRO A 142 0.65 18.44 -1.02
C PRO A 142 2.16 18.74 -1.07
N LEU A 143 2.63 19.70 -0.27
CA LEU A 143 4.06 20.06 -0.24
C LEU A 143 4.94 18.86 0.10
N TRP A 144 4.54 18.05 1.10
CA TRP A 144 5.30 16.87 1.51
C TRP A 144 5.51 15.89 0.36
N ALA A 145 4.55 15.75 -0.57
CA ALA A 145 4.67 14.82 -1.70
C ALA A 145 5.77 15.26 -2.67
N LYS A 146 5.94 16.58 -2.86
CA LYS A 146 7.04 17.15 -3.65
C LYS A 146 8.39 17.04 -2.95
N LEU A 147 8.39 17.06 -1.62
CA LEU A 147 9.60 16.93 -0.81
C LEU A 147 10.14 15.49 -0.76
N VAL A 148 9.31 14.48 -1.03
CA VAL A 148 9.75 13.06 -1.05
C VAL A 148 10.82 12.80 -2.11
N ASP A 149 10.79 13.55 -3.22
CA ASP A 149 11.72 13.39 -4.33
C ASP A 149 13.01 14.24 -4.17
N LEU A 150 13.20 14.87 -3.00
CA LEU A 150 14.45 15.58 -2.70
C LEU A 150 15.61 14.57 -2.57
N PRO A 151 16.73 14.80 -3.28
CA PRO A 151 17.89 13.95 -3.13
C PRO A 151 18.54 14.11 -1.76
N ASP A 152 18.91 12.99 -1.14
CA ASP A 152 19.60 12.96 0.17
C ASP A 152 21.07 13.44 0.07
N ASN A 153 21.64 13.42 -1.14
CA ASN A 153 23.02 13.83 -1.40
C ASN A 153 23.13 15.37 -1.43
N ALA A 154 24.07 15.93 -0.66
CA ALA A 154 24.29 17.37 -0.56
C ALA A 154 24.57 18.06 -1.91
N GLU A 155 25.33 17.43 -2.81
CA GLU A 155 25.60 18.00 -4.14
C GLU A 155 24.35 18.02 -5.01
N GLU A 156 23.59 16.91 -5.03
CA GLU A 156 22.34 16.82 -5.78
C GLU A 156 21.27 17.77 -5.20
N ALA A 157 21.19 17.89 -3.88
CA ALA A 157 20.31 18.84 -3.21
C ALA A 157 20.68 20.29 -3.54
N LEU A 158 21.97 20.62 -3.58
CA LEU A 158 22.44 21.95 -3.99
C LEU A 158 22.04 22.25 -5.44
N THR A 159 22.19 21.28 -6.34
CA THR A 159 21.73 21.44 -7.73
C THR A 159 20.22 21.63 -7.80
N PHE A 160 19.44 20.86 -7.04
CA PHE A 160 17.99 20.99 -6.96
C PHE A 160 17.59 22.41 -6.53
N TRP A 161 18.12 22.92 -5.42
CA TRP A 161 17.76 24.24 -4.90
C TRP A 161 18.20 25.39 -5.82
N THR A 162 19.31 25.23 -6.53
CA THR A 162 19.78 26.22 -7.52
C THR A 162 18.86 26.27 -8.74
N HIS A 163 18.36 25.12 -9.19
CA HIS A 163 17.36 25.04 -10.26
C HIS A 163 16.00 25.57 -9.78
N ASP A 164 15.54 25.20 -8.58
CA ASP A 164 14.26 25.68 -8.02
C ASP A 164 14.25 27.20 -7.88
N GLY A 165 15.33 27.79 -7.35
CA GLY A 165 15.42 29.24 -7.18
C GLY A 165 15.46 30.06 -8.49
N SER A 166 15.87 29.43 -9.59
CA SER A 166 15.99 30.06 -10.92
C SER A 166 14.76 29.87 -11.82
N GLN A 167 13.77 29.09 -11.39
CA GLN A 167 12.52 28.87 -12.12
C GLN A 167 11.39 29.81 -11.66
N ASP A 168 10.42 30.03 -12.55
CA ASP A 168 9.19 30.80 -12.30
C ASP A 168 8.13 30.05 -11.49
N GLN A 169 8.30 28.73 -11.31
CA GLN A 169 7.41 27.87 -10.52
C GLN A 169 8.21 27.15 -9.44
N ARG A 170 8.43 27.83 -8.32
CA ARG A 170 9.20 27.32 -7.20
C ARG A 170 8.37 26.34 -6.38
N LEU A 171 9.07 25.45 -5.68
CA LEU A 171 8.48 24.51 -4.73
C LEU A 171 7.59 25.18 -3.67
N THR A 172 7.97 26.40 -3.26
CA THR A 172 7.31 27.18 -2.21
C THR A 172 6.33 28.24 -2.73
N ASP A 173 6.10 28.31 -4.04
CA ASP A 173 5.20 29.29 -4.62
C ASP A 173 3.74 29.07 -4.20
N ALA A 174 2.97 30.16 -4.29
CA ALA A 174 1.55 30.12 -3.99
C ALA A 174 0.83 29.14 -4.91
N ALA A 175 -0.01 28.30 -4.32
CA ALA A 175 -0.80 27.35 -5.07
C ALA A 175 -1.69 28.02 -6.14
N PRO A 176 -1.98 27.34 -7.26
CA PRO A 176 -2.77 27.90 -8.35
C PRO A 176 -4.18 28.27 -7.91
N ARG A 177 -4.76 29.27 -8.59
CA ARG A 177 -6.15 29.67 -8.37
C ARG A 177 -7.08 28.47 -8.57
N GLY A 178 -8.01 28.28 -7.64
CA GLY A 178 -8.94 27.16 -7.69
C GLY A 178 -8.36 25.80 -7.28
N LYS A 179 -7.16 25.75 -6.64
CA LYS A 179 -6.56 24.51 -6.10
C LYS A 179 -7.59 23.60 -5.45
N TRP A 180 -8.47 24.14 -4.60
CA TRP A 180 -9.53 23.38 -3.91
C TRP A 180 -10.37 22.52 -4.88
N LYS A 181 -10.92 23.14 -5.93
CA LYS A 181 -11.75 22.43 -6.92
C LYS A 181 -10.95 21.41 -7.70
N GLN A 182 -9.69 21.73 -8.04
CA GLN A 182 -8.80 20.81 -8.75
C GLN A 182 -8.46 19.59 -7.88
N VAL A 183 -8.04 19.80 -6.63
CA VAL A 183 -7.72 18.75 -5.66
C VAL A 183 -8.91 17.81 -5.48
N LEU A 184 -10.12 18.32 -5.30
CA LEU A 184 -11.31 17.50 -5.11
C LEU A 184 -11.63 16.56 -6.28
N ASN A 185 -11.34 17.02 -7.50
CA ASN A 185 -11.50 16.26 -8.73
C ASN A 185 -10.31 15.35 -9.02
N GLY A 186 -9.18 15.58 -8.35
CA GLY A 186 -7.98 14.77 -8.45
C GLY A 186 -8.23 13.31 -8.06
N ARG A 187 -7.54 12.42 -8.74
CA ARG A 187 -7.60 10.98 -8.49
C ARG A 187 -6.28 10.48 -7.91
N ILE A 188 -6.41 9.49 -7.05
CA ILE A 188 -5.32 8.65 -6.58
C ILE A 188 -5.51 7.30 -7.26
N LEU A 189 -4.57 6.91 -8.13
CA LEU A 189 -4.67 5.71 -8.96
C LEU A 189 -4.69 4.44 -8.12
N ARG A 190 -3.81 4.40 -7.11
CA ARG A 190 -3.71 3.32 -6.14
C ARG A 190 -2.94 3.80 -4.90
N PHE A 191 -2.94 2.97 -3.88
CA PHE A 191 -2.04 3.12 -2.73
C PHE A 191 -1.11 1.91 -2.70
N ASP A 192 0.19 2.17 -2.72
CA ASP A 192 1.18 1.13 -2.50
C ASP A 192 1.22 0.87 -0.98
N LEU A 193 0.87 -0.37 -0.61
CA LEU A 193 0.82 -0.80 0.79
C LEU A 193 2.13 -1.49 1.16
N PRO A 194 2.59 -1.38 2.41
CA PRO A 194 3.77 -2.11 2.85
C PRO A 194 3.47 -3.62 2.97
N ASP A 195 4.48 -4.45 2.73
CA ASP A 195 4.35 -5.93 2.65
C ASP A 195 3.72 -6.56 3.90
N ASN A 196 3.96 -5.96 5.07
CA ASN A 196 3.42 -6.41 6.34
C ASN A 196 1.90 -6.15 6.49
N TRP A 197 1.29 -5.39 5.58
CA TRP A 197 -0.14 -5.12 5.54
C TRP A 197 -0.88 -5.91 4.49
N GLU A 198 -0.17 -6.65 3.63
CA GLU A 198 -0.79 -7.59 2.72
C GLU A 198 -1.51 -8.66 3.55
N LEU A 199 -2.82 -8.50 3.62
CA LEU A 199 -3.72 -9.55 4.03
C LEU A 199 -3.52 -10.68 3.04
N LYS A 200 -2.76 -11.71 3.45
CA LYS A 200 -2.70 -13.00 2.77
C LYS A 200 -4.14 -13.42 2.53
N GLN A 201 -4.62 -13.16 1.32
CA GLN A 201 -5.98 -13.50 0.94
C GLN A 201 -6.03 -15.01 1.15
N SER A 202 -6.82 -15.48 2.11
CA SER A 202 -7.10 -16.90 2.15
C SER A 202 -7.74 -17.16 0.80
N ASN A 203 -7.05 -17.87 -0.08
CA ASN A 203 -7.65 -18.53 -1.20
C ASN A 203 -8.69 -19.50 -0.62
N ARG A 204 -9.85 -18.98 -0.24
CA ARG A 204 -11.08 -19.76 -0.18
C ARG A 204 -11.32 -20.10 -1.64
N SER A 205 -10.73 -21.22 -2.02
CA SER A 205 -11.07 -21.99 -3.19
C SER A 205 -12.60 -22.05 -3.22
N THR A 206 -13.20 -21.15 -3.99
CA THR A 206 -14.51 -21.43 -4.55
C THR A 206 -14.28 -22.67 -5.38
N ASN A 207 -14.65 -23.83 -4.83
CA ASN A 207 -14.91 -25.06 -5.57
C ASN A 207 -16.04 -24.76 -6.56
N LYS A 208 -15.75 -23.96 -7.59
CA LYS A 208 -16.49 -24.00 -8.84
C LYS A 208 -16.13 -25.35 -9.42
N ARG A 209 -17.03 -26.31 -9.25
CA ARG A 209 -17.11 -27.55 -10.03
C ARG A 209 -17.09 -27.16 -11.50
N THR A 210 -15.91 -27.05 -12.08
CA THR A 210 -15.76 -26.86 -13.52
C THR A 210 -16.07 -28.21 -14.16
N ARG A 211 -17.23 -28.28 -14.81
CA ARG A 211 -17.60 -29.36 -15.72
C ARG A 211 -16.42 -29.62 -16.66
N ARG A 212 -15.93 -30.86 -16.66
CA ARG A 212 -14.89 -31.38 -17.54
C ARG A 212 -15.31 -31.18 -19.00
N SER A 213 -14.72 -30.17 -19.64
CA SER A 213 -14.60 -30.10 -21.09
C SER A 213 -13.19 -30.60 -21.44
N LYS A 214 -13.15 -31.79 -22.04
CA LYS A 214 -11.92 -32.39 -22.61
C LYS A 214 -11.45 -31.50 -23.76
N GLN A 215 -10.39 -30.73 -23.54
CA GLN A 215 -9.56 -30.23 -24.63
C GLN A 215 -8.12 -30.65 -24.37
N LYS A 216 -7.66 -31.54 -25.26
CA LYS A 216 -6.26 -31.96 -25.40
C LYS A 216 -5.40 -30.70 -25.56
N ARG A 217 -4.51 -30.45 -24.60
CA ARG A 217 -3.35 -29.60 -24.79
C ARG A 217 -2.12 -30.48 -24.81
N HIS A 218 -1.38 -30.34 -25.89
CA HIS A 218 -0.10 -30.96 -26.15
C HIS A 218 0.83 -30.83 -24.94
N GLN A 219 1.33 -31.97 -24.48
CA GLN A 219 2.46 -32.04 -23.57
C GLN A 219 3.71 -31.69 -24.38
N SER A 220 4.30 -30.53 -24.12
CA SER A 220 5.73 -30.31 -24.38
C SER A 220 6.48 -30.62 -23.08
N PRO A 221 7.49 -31.50 -23.10
CA PRO A 221 8.30 -31.75 -21.92
C PRO A 221 9.31 -30.61 -21.80
N HIS A 222 9.04 -29.65 -20.93
CA HIS A 222 10.10 -28.80 -20.41
C HIS A 222 10.01 -28.85 -18.89
N ALA A 223 10.96 -29.56 -18.30
CA ALA A 223 11.17 -29.60 -16.86
C ALA A 223 11.23 -28.16 -16.35
N SER A 224 10.29 -27.79 -15.48
CA SER A 224 10.31 -26.51 -14.79
C SER A 224 11.50 -26.47 -13.85
N ILE A 225 12.59 -25.83 -14.28
CA ILE A 225 13.78 -25.61 -13.46
C ILE A 225 13.42 -24.61 -12.37
N ILE A 226 13.13 -25.10 -11.16
CA ILE A 226 12.95 -24.24 -10.00
C ILE A 226 14.35 -23.97 -9.43
N LEU A 227 14.98 -22.88 -9.84
CA LEU A 227 16.22 -22.42 -9.24
C LEU A 227 15.99 -22.02 -7.77
N SER A 228 16.70 -22.68 -6.86
CA SER A 228 16.71 -22.31 -5.45
C SER A 228 17.66 -21.13 -5.19
N LYS A 229 17.35 -20.31 -4.17
CA LYS A 229 18.10 -19.10 -3.80
C LYS A 229 19.61 -19.38 -3.60
N SER A 230 19.94 -20.51 -2.98
CA SER A 230 21.31 -20.95 -2.73
C SER A 230 22.08 -21.29 -4.00
N GLN A 231 21.41 -21.80 -5.03
CA GLN A 231 22.04 -22.12 -6.33
C GLN A 231 22.44 -20.85 -7.09
N ILE A 232 21.60 -19.81 -7.05
CA ILE A 232 21.90 -18.52 -7.71
C ILE A 232 23.10 -17.83 -7.04
N VAL A 233 23.10 -17.76 -5.69
CA VAL A 233 24.21 -17.17 -4.92
C VAL A 233 25.50 -17.97 -5.12
N GLY A 234 25.41 -19.31 -5.10
CA GLY A 234 26.54 -20.21 -5.31
C GLY A 234 27.15 -20.08 -6.70
N ALA A 235 26.33 -20.10 -7.75
CA ALA A 235 26.78 -19.96 -9.13
C ALA A 235 27.42 -18.58 -9.39
N ARG A 236 26.82 -17.51 -8.86
CA ARG A 236 27.40 -16.16 -8.97
C ARG A 236 28.79 -16.07 -8.31
N LYS A 237 28.92 -16.60 -7.10
CA LYS A 237 30.21 -16.62 -6.38
C LYS A 237 31.24 -17.49 -7.08
N LYS A 238 30.84 -18.64 -7.63
CA LYS A 238 31.72 -19.54 -8.41
C LYS A 238 32.29 -18.85 -9.66
N GLN A 239 31.51 -17.99 -10.30
CA GLN A 239 31.94 -17.18 -11.44
C GLN A 239 32.61 -15.84 -11.06
N LYS A 240 32.87 -15.58 -9.76
CA LYS A 240 33.43 -14.32 -9.24
C LYS A 240 32.68 -13.05 -9.69
N LEU A 241 31.38 -13.15 -9.92
CA LEU A 241 30.56 -12.01 -10.34
C LEU A 241 30.06 -11.21 -9.12
N SER A 242 30.17 -9.89 -9.18
CA SER A 242 29.47 -9.01 -8.23
C SER A 242 27.97 -8.94 -8.57
N GLN A 243 27.13 -8.58 -7.60
CA GLN A 243 25.69 -8.41 -7.84
C GLN A 243 25.41 -7.37 -8.94
N ARG A 244 26.26 -6.33 -9.04
CA ARG A 244 26.16 -5.28 -10.07
C ARG A 244 26.46 -5.82 -11.47
N VAL A 245 27.51 -6.62 -11.62
CA VAL A 245 27.90 -7.20 -12.90
C VAL A 245 26.88 -8.24 -13.37
N LEU A 246 26.28 -9.01 -12.45
CA LEU A 246 25.19 -9.92 -12.79
C LEU A 246 23.94 -9.14 -13.25
N ALA A 247 23.61 -8.03 -12.58
CA ALA A 247 22.47 -7.20 -12.93
C ALA A 247 22.62 -6.59 -14.34
N GLU A 248 23.81 -6.12 -14.68
CA GLU A 248 24.14 -5.58 -16.00
C GLU A 248 24.00 -6.63 -17.10
N LYS A 249 24.50 -7.86 -16.88
CA LYS A 249 24.38 -8.97 -17.85
C LYS A 249 22.94 -9.45 -18.07
N VAL A 250 22.06 -9.26 -17.08
CA VAL A 250 20.64 -9.65 -17.14
C VAL A 250 19.75 -8.46 -17.56
N GLY A 251 20.32 -7.25 -17.71
CA GLY A 251 19.57 -6.04 -18.07
C GLY A 251 18.60 -5.59 -16.96
N LYS A 252 18.97 -5.78 -15.69
CA LYS A 252 18.16 -5.45 -14.51
C LYS A 252 18.94 -4.60 -13.52
N SER A 253 18.28 -4.11 -12.47
CA SER A 253 18.93 -3.33 -11.41
C SER A 253 19.70 -4.22 -10.43
N GLN A 254 20.72 -3.66 -9.79
CA GLN A 254 21.48 -4.37 -8.73
C GLN A 254 20.60 -4.71 -7.52
N SER A 255 19.58 -3.89 -7.23
CA SER A 255 18.57 -4.18 -6.21
C SER A 255 17.73 -5.41 -6.56
N TRP A 256 17.34 -5.56 -7.82
CA TRP A 256 16.58 -6.72 -8.30
C TRP A 256 17.34 -8.04 -8.07
N VAL A 257 18.64 -8.09 -8.40
CA VAL A 257 19.50 -9.27 -8.12
C VAL A 257 19.59 -9.56 -6.62
N ARG A 258 19.77 -8.52 -5.80
CA ARG A 258 19.85 -8.64 -4.34
C ARG A 258 18.56 -9.20 -3.75
N ASP A 259 17.41 -8.75 -4.24
CA ASP A 259 16.10 -9.17 -3.75
C ASP A 259 15.71 -10.59 -4.21
N ILE A 260 16.29 -11.08 -5.32
CA ILE A 260 16.24 -12.49 -5.71
C ILE A 260 17.11 -13.36 -4.79
N GLU A 261 18.35 -12.94 -4.51
CA GLU A 261 19.26 -13.69 -3.63
C GLU A 261 18.71 -13.78 -2.19
N ASN A 262 18.10 -12.69 -1.71
CA ASN A 262 17.39 -12.66 -0.43
C ASN A 262 16.00 -13.32 -0.51
N GLY A 263 15.52 -13.57 -1.73
CA GLY A 263 14.25 -14.22 -2.04
C GLY A 263 13.02 -13.48 -1.56
N ARG A 264 13.08 -12.16 -1.62
CA ARG A 264 11.96 -11.22 -1.53
C ARG A 264 11.17 -11.20 -2.84
N ILE A 265 11.82 -11.53 -3.96
CA ILE A 265 11.21 -11.64 -5.29
C ILE A 265 11.16 -13.11 -5.73
N LYS A 266 10.00 -13.57 -6.21
CA LYS A 266 9.86 -14.84 -6.93
C LYS A 266 10.10 -14.61 -8.41
N LEU A 267 11.01 -15.38 -9.00
CA LEU A 267 11.36 -15.25 -10.41
C LEU A 267 10.24 -15.77 -11.32
N SER A 268 9.92 -15.01 -12.38
CA SER A 268 9.12 -15.46 -13.51
C SER A 268 9.88 -16.54 -14.30
N PRO A 269 9.22 -17.50 -14.98
CA PRO A 269 9.89 -18.51 -15.80
C PRO A 269 10.86 -17.93 -16.84
N GLN A 270 10.52 -16.78 -17.42
CA GLN A 270 11.37 -16.07 -18.38
C GLN A 270 12.65 -15.51 -17.73
N ASP A 271 12.53 -14.96 -16.51
CA ASP A 271 13.67 -14.44 -15.76
C ASP A 271 14.56 -15.59 -15.24
N GLN A 272 13.98 -16.75 -14.93
CA GLN A 272 14.73 -17.96 -14.57
C GLN A 272 15.59 -18.45 -15.72
N GLU A 273 15.04 -18.54 -16.93
CA GLU A 273 15.81 -18.91 -18.12
C GLU A 273 16.95 -17.93 -18.42
N MET A 274 16.69 -16.63 -18.27
CA MET A 274 17.69 -15.59 -18.47
C MET A 274 18.84 -15.71 -17.46
N ILE A 275 18.54 -15.92 -16.18
CA ILE A 275 19.55 -16.12 -15.13
C ILE A 275 20.30 -17.44 -15.33
N CYS A 276 19.64 -18.54 -15.70
CA CYS A 276 20.29 -19.81 -16.02
C CYS A 276 21.31 -19.65 -17.15
N LYS A 277 20.94 -18.93 -18.23
CA LYS A 277 21.83 -18.67 -19.37
C LYS A 277 23.06 -17.86 -18.98
N VAL A 278 22.89 -16.82 -18.14
CA VAL A 278 24.01 -15.97 -17.71
C VAL A 278 24.91 -16.67 -16.69
N LEU A 279 24.34 -17.47 -15.78
CA LEU A 279 25.07 -18.19 -14.73
C LEU A 279 25.52 -19.60 -15.14
N GLN A 280 25.25 -20.03 -16.37
CA GLN A 280 25.61 -21.35 -16.92
C GLN A 280 25.24 -22.51 -15.97
N ILE A 281 24.02 -22.49 -15.44
CA ILE A 281 23.51 -23.54 -14.55
C ILE A 281 22.82 -24.59 -15.43
N ASP A 282 23.41 -25.78 -15.54
CA ASP A 282 22.79 -26.89 -16.28
C ASP A 282 21.59 -27.46 -15.53
N ALA A 283 20.52 -27.74 -16.28
CA ALA A 283 19.31 -28.37 -15.77
C ALA A 283 19.61 -29.81 -15.34
N SER A 284 19.43 -30.11 -14.05
CA SER A 284 19.36 -31.48 -13.53
C SER A 284 17.94 -31.80 -13.11
#